data_AF-A0A485AQY2-F1
#
_entry.id   AF-A0A485AQY2-F1
#
_cell.length_a   1.000
_cell.length_b   1.000
_cell.length_c   1.000
_cell.angle_alpha   90.00
_cell.angle_beta   90.00
_cell.angle_gamma   90.00
#
_symmetry.space_group_name_H-M   'P 1'
#
loop_
_entity.id
_entity.type
_entity.pdbx_description
1 polymer ?
#
loop_
_entity_poly.entity_id
_entity_poly.type
_entity_poly.pdbx_seq_one_letter_code
_entity_poly.pdbx_strand_id
1 'polypeptide(L)'
;MESKRLDNAALAAGISPNYINAHGKPQSIGADTKRRLLDAMHRDAVAVATPVPNVMVWTYGKKMALPVEGSGEFNWILTTEEGKQYQGQVAGGEKPQLTDPFVGRVSLTDADAER
;
A
#
# COMPACT_ATOMS: atom_id res chain seq x y z
N MET A 1 -29.65 5.84 4.89
CA MET A 1 -28.49 6.00 3.97
C MET A 1 -27.19 6.34 4.70
N GLU A 2 -27.21 7.09 5.81
CA GLU A 2 -26.00 7.44 6.57
C GLU A 2 -25.28 6.25 7.22
N SER A 3 -26.03 5.25 7.72
CA SER A 3 -25.44 4.04 8.32
C SER A 3 -24.51 3.31 7.35
N LYS A 4 -24.95 3.12 6.09
CA LYS A 4 -24.15 2.45 5.05
C LYS A 4 -22.86 3.22 4.71
N ARG A 5 -22.90 4.56 4.72
CA ARG A 5 -21.71 5.38 4.48
C ARG A 5 -20.72 5.27 5.64
N LEU A 6 -21.23 5.32 6.87
CA LEU A 6 -20.43 5.16 8.08
C LEU A 6 -19.78 3.77 8.13
N ASP A 7 -20.52 2.72 7.82
CA ASP A 7 -20.02 1.35 7.81
C ASP A 7 -18.94 1.15 6.74
N ASN A 8 -19.13 1.71 5.55
CA ASN A 8 -18.13 1.67 4.48
C ASN A 8 -16.86 2.44 4.84
N ALA A 9 -17.01 3.62 5.44
CA ALA A 9 -15.86 4.44 5.88
C ALA A 9 -15.07 3.72 6.99
N ALA A 10 -15.78 3.15 7.97
CA ALA A 10 -15.17 2.35 9.04
C ALA A 10 -14.40 1.16 8.47
N LEU A 11 -15.00 0.42 7.53
CA LEU A 11 -14.35 -0.72 6.89
C LEU A 11 -13.11 -0.32 6.09
N ALA A 12 -13.19 0.76 5.31
CA ALA A 12 -12.05 1.28 4.54
C ALA A 12 -10.89 1.74 5.44
N ALA A 13 -11.20 2.19 6.65
CA ALA A 13 -10.22 2.56 7.67
C ALA A 13 -9.69 1.35 8.48
N GLY A 14 -10.09 0.11 8.13
CA GLY A 14 -9.66 -1.09 8.84
C GLY A 14 -10.41 -1.38 10.14
N ILE A 15 -11.51 -0.68 10.41
CA ILE A 15 -12.36 -0.91 11.59
C ILE A 15 -13.33 -2.06 11.27
N SER A 16 -13.11 -3.22 11.88
CA SER A 16 -14.00 -4.38 11.75
C SER A 16 -15.43 -4.07 12.26
N PRO A 17 -16.50 -4.57 11.62
CA PRO A 17 -17.86 -4.36 12.08
C PRO A 17 -18.23 -5.18 13.33
N ASN A 18 -17.46 -6.23 13.64
CA ASN A 18 -17.68 -7.12 14.78
C ASN A 18 -16.37 -7.75 15.28
N TYR A 19 -16.44 -8.40 16.43
CA TYR A 19 -15.35 -9.17 17.03
C TYR A 19 -15.90 -10.33 17.85
N ILE A 20 -15.03 -11.27 18.24
CA ILE A 20 -15.38 -12.34 19.18
C ILE A 20 -15.06 -11.86 20.59
N ASN A 21 -16.09 -11.79 21.45
CA ASN A 21 -15.90 -11.35 22.84
C ASN A 21 -15.23 -12.42 23.71
N ALA A 22 -14.91 -12.07 24.96
CA ALA A 22 -14.23 -12.97 25.91
C ALA A 22 -15.02 -14.26 26.22
N HIS A 23 -16.30 -14.33 25.86
CA HIS A 23 -17.13 -15.52 26.01
C HIS A 23 -17.25 -16.33 24.70
N GLY A 24 -16.46 -16.00 23.67
CA GLY A 24 -16.47 -16.69 22.38
C GLY A 24 -17.65 -16.30 21.48
N LYS A 25 -18.42 -15.25 21.81
CA LYS A 25 -19.61 -14.85 21.05
C LYS A 25 -19.30 -13.70 20.10
N PRO A 26 -19.83 -13.71 18.86
CA PRO A 26 -19.78 -12.56 17.98
C PRO A 26 -20.49 -11.35 18.60
N GLN A 27 -19.84 -10.20 18.58
CA GLN A 27 -20.36 -8.94 19.10
C GLN A 27 -20.11 -7.81 18.09
N SER A 28 -21.17 -7.09 17.75
CA SER A 28 -21.11 -5.98 16.79
C SER A 28 -20.56 -4.70 17.43
N ILE A 29 -19.86 -3.89 16.63
CA ILE A 29 -19.43 -2.55 17.01
C ILE A 29 -20.54 -1.55 16.69
N GLY A 30 -20.94 -0.76 17.69
CA GLY A 30 -21.98 0.26 17.55
C GLY A 30 -21.56 1.44 16.68
N ALA A 31 -22.55 2.16 16.12
CA ALA A 31 -22.31 3.30 15.23
C ALA A 31 -21.48 4.42 15.89
N ASP A 32 -21.74 4.72 17.16
CA ASP A 32 -21.02 5.78 17.87
C ASP A 32 -19.55 5.44 18.10
N THR A 33 -19.24 4.17 18.38
CA THR A 33 -17.86 3.69 18.47
C THR A 33 -17.15 3.81 17.13
N LYS A 34 -17.80 3.40 16.02
CA LYS A 34 -17.23 3.57 14.66
C LYS A 34 -16.92 5.03 14.36
N ARG A 35 -17.84 5.96 14.68
CA ARG A 35 -17.63 7.40 14.48
C ARG A 35 -16.44 7.93 15.27
N ARG A 36 -16.35 7.61 16.56
CA ARG A 36 -15.25 8.07 17.42
C ARG A 36 -13.90 7.50 17.00
N LEU A 37 -13.85 6.24 16.60
CA LEU A 37 -12.63 5.63 16.09
C LEU A 37 -12.19 6.28 14.77
N LEU A 38 -13.13 6.53 13.85
CA LEU A 38 -12.84 7.25 12.60
C LEU A 38 -12.34 8.67 12.84
N ASP A 39 -12.92 9.38 13.80
CA ASP A 39 -12.50 10.73 14.19
C ASP A 39 -11.11 10.74 14.86
N ALA A 40 -10.80 9.69 15.63
CA ALA A 40 -9.50 9.51 16.26
C ALA A 40 -8.38 9.09 15.29
N MET A 41 -8.71 8.51 14.13
CA MET A 41 -7.73 8.23 13.09
C MET A 41 -7.30 9.55 12.44
N HIS A 42 -6.00 9.86 12.49
CA HIS A 42 -5.45 11.03 11.83
C HIS A 42 -5.93 11.08 10.37
N ARG A 43 -6.65 12.15 10.01
CA ARG A 43 -7.23 12.36 8.66
C ARG A 43 -6.17 12.78 7.63
N ASP A 44 -4.90 12.69 7.98
CA ASP A 44 -3.79 13.26 7.24
C ASP A 44 -2.99 12.19 6.54
N ALA A 45 -3.49 11.83 5.37
CA ALA A 45 -2.72 11.85 4.15
C ALA A 45 -3.72 11.54 3.04
N VAL A 46 -4.12 12.56 2.28
CA VAL A 46 -4.53 12.29 0.90
C VAL A 46 -3.30 11.64 0.27
N ALA A 47 -3.32 10.32 0.15
CA ALA A 47 -2.26 9.58 -0.50
C ALA A 47 -2.20 10.12 -1.92
N VAL A 48 -1.19 10.94 -2.20
CA VAL A 48 -0.86 11.33 -3.56
C VAL A 48 -0.60 10.01 -4.28
N ALA A 49 -1.31 9.79 -5.38
CA ALA A 49 -1.12 8.58 -6.17
C ALA A 49 0.33 8.56 -6.69
N THR A 50 1.16 7.75 -6.05
CA THR A 50 2.54 7.51 -6.46
C THR A 50 2.57 6.25 -7.34
N PRO A 51 3.44 6.19 -8.37
CA PRO A 51 3.55 5.02 -9.25
C PRO A 51 3.89 3.73 -8.50
N VAL A 52 4.49 3.81 -7.31
CA VAL A 52 4.72 2.65 -6.44
C VAL A 52 4.24 2.94 -5.03
N PRO A 53 3.84 1.90 -4.27
CA PRO A 53 3.60 2.03 -2.83
C PRO A 53 4.83 2.56 -2.10
N ASN A 54 4.62 3.41 -1.09
CA ASN A 54 5.71 4.00 -0.29
C ASN A 54 6.60 2.94 0.37
N VAL A 55 6.01 1.81 0.78
CA VAL A 55 6.72 0.68 1.40
C VAL A 55 6.11 -0.61 0.87
N MET A 56 6.97 -1.58 0.57
CA MET A 56 6.55 -2.93 0.18
C MET A 56 7.40 -3.97 0.90
N VAL A 57 6.76 -5.03 1.39
CA VAL A 57 7.40 -6.07 2.18
C VAL A 57 7.18 -7.41 1.50
N TRP A 58 8.26 -8.12 1.22
CA TRP A 58 8.24 -9.47 0.67
C TRP A 58 8.86 -10.49 1.63
N THR A 59 8.46 -11.75 1.48
CA THR A 59 9.10 -12.87 2.17
C THR A 59 10.28 -13.37 1.35
N TYR A 60 11.42 -13.58 2.00
CA TYR A 60 12.61 -14.19 1.39
C TYR A 60 12.27 -15.49 0.64
N GLY A 61 12.86 -15.68 -0.53
CA GLY A 61 12.67 -16.87 -1.37
C GLY A 61 11.37 -16.91 -2.19
N LYS A 62 10.50 -15.89 -2.07
CA LYS A 62 9.32 -15.73 -2.96
C LYS A 62 9.62 -14.74 -4.08
N LYS A 63 8.89 -14.89 -5.19
CA LYS A 63 8.94 -13.92 -6.30
C LYS A 63 8.50 -12.54 -5.81
N MET A 64 9.34 -11.54 -6.02
CA MET A 64 9.08 -10.16 -5.64
C MET A 64 8.67 -9.38 -6.88
N ALA A 65 7.37 -9.18 -7.05
CA ALA A 65 6.83 -8.39 -8.15
C ALA A 65 6.45 -7.00 -7.63
N LEU A 66 7.08 -5.96 -8.18
CA LEU A 66 6.81 -4.57 -7.81
C LEU A 66 5.67 -4.04 -8.69
N PRO A 67 4.45 -3.81 -8.17
CA PRO A 67 3.41 -3.12 -8.92
C PRO A 67 3.83 -1.67 -9.22
N VAL A 68 3.87 -1.34 -10.50
CA VAL A 68 4.01 0.04 -10.97
C VAL A 68 2.67 0.49 -11.52
N GLU A 69 2.05 1.46 -10.88
CA GLU A 69 0.79 2.09 -11.28
C GLU A 69 1.04 3.33 -12.15
N GLY A 70 0.01 3.77 -12.88
CA GLY A 70 0.11 4.88 -13.83
C GLY A 70 0.29 4.41 -15.27
N SER A 71 0.79 5.30 -16.13
CA SER A 71 0.99 5.09 -17.56
C SER A 71 2.31 5.70 -18.02
N GLY A 72 2.88 5.18 -19.11
CA GLY A 72 4.21 5.60 -19.60
C GLY A 72 5.29 4.61 -19.21
N GLU A 73 6.54 4.92 -19.59
CA GLU A 73 7.70 4.10 -19.27
C GLU A 73 8.46 4.67 -18.08
N PHE A 74 8.89 3.81 -17.17
CA PHE A 74 9.65 4.21 -15.99
C PHE A 74 11.01 3.51 -15.97
N ASN A 75 12.06 4.27 -15.72
CA ASN A 75 13.35 3.73 -15.30
C ASN A 75 13.28 3.52 -13.78
N TRP A 76 13.62 2.32 -13.32
CA TRP A 76 13.71 2.02 -11.89
C TRP A 76 15.14 1.70 -11.48
N ILE A 77 15.49 2.12 -10.26
CA ILE A 77 16.75 1.77 -9.58
C ILE A 77 16.40 1.24 -8.20
N LEU A 78 16.84 0.02 -7.90
CA LEU A 78 16.84 -0.56 -6.56
C LEU A 78 18.25 -0.46 -5.98
N THR A 79 18.41 0.27 -4.88
CA THR A 79 19.65 0.31 -4.11
C THR A 79 19.48 -0.53 -2.84
N THR A 80 20.27 -1.59 -2.69
CA THR A 80 20.27 -2.42 -1.47
C THR A 80 20.90 -1.65 -0.29
N GLU A 81 20.71 -2.12 0.94
CA GLU A 81 21.39 -1.56 2.12
C GLU A 81 22.92 -1.59 2.01
N GLU A 82 23.47 -2.56 1.30
CA GLU A 82 24.91 -2.67 1.03
C GLU A 82 25.40 -1.73 -0.09
N GLY A 83 24.50 -0.95 -0.69
CA GLY A 83 24.80 -0.01 -1.76
C GLY A 83 24.86 -0.64 -3.15
N LYS A 84 24.54 -1.94 -3.30
CA LYS A 84 24.45 -2.58 -4.61
C LYS A 84 23.23 -2.04 -5.36
N GLN A 85 23.43 -1.68 -6.62
CA GLN A 85 22.36 -1.15 -7.46
C GLN A 85 21.92 -2.16 -8.52
N TYR A 86 20.61 -2.23 -8.70
CA TYR A 86 19.94 -2.94 -9.79
C TYR A 86 19.05 -1.93 -10.52
N GLN A 87 18.92 -2.06 -11.83
CA GLN A 87 18.15 -1.13 -12.63
C GLN A 87 17.43 -1.82 -13.78
N GLY A 88 16.39 -1.18 -14.29
CA GLY A 88 15.65 -1.64 -15.45
C GLY A 88 14.59 -0.64 -15.91
N GLN A 89 13.83 -1.05 -16.91
CA GLN A 89 12.68 -0.31 -17.44
C GLN A 89 11.40 -1.09 -17.22
N VAL A 90 10.29 -0.37 -17.08
CA VAL A 90 8.97 -0.94 -16.87
C VAL A 90 7.88 0.03 -17.31
N ALA A 91 6.89 -0.50 -18.02
CA ALA A 91 5.68 0.23 -18.34
C ALA A 91 4.74 0.36 -17.12
N GLY A 92 4.08 1.51 -16.98
CA GLY A 92 2.98 1.69 -16.03
C GLY A 92 1.89 0.64 -16.25
N GLY A 93 1.46 -0.01 -15.17
CA GLY A 93 0.52 -1.15 -15.18
C GLY A 93 1.20 -2.52 -15.13
N GLU A 94 2.52 -2.60 -15.32
CA GLU A 94 3.27 -3.86 -15.24
C GLU A 94 3.86 -4.14 -13.85
N LYS A 95 4.42 -5.35 -13.71
CA LYS A 95 4.94 -5.89 -12.44
C LYS A 95 6.33 -6.52 -12.61
N PRO A 96 7.41 -5.72 -12.67
CA PRO A 96 8.76 -6.21 -12.84
C PRO A 96 9.14 -7.11 -11.68
N GLN A 97 9.86 -8.19 -11.99
CA GLN A 97 10.39 -9.08 -10.98
C GLN A 97 11.73 -8.54 -10.50
N LEU A 98 11.80 -8.27 -9.20
CA LEU A 98 13.05 -7.91 -8.54
C LEU A 98 13.82 -9.19 -8.25
N THR A 99 15.00 -9.30 -8.83
CA THR A 99 15.96 -10.35 -8.54
C THR A 99 16.83 -9.87 -7.39
N ASP A 100 16.62 -10.45 -6.20
CA ASP A 100 17.51 -10.49 -5.01
C ASP A 100 16.80 -9.96 -3.73
N PRO A 101 16.62 -10.80 -2.69
CA PRO A 101 15.73 -10.50 -1.55
C PRO A 101 16.40 -9.67 -0.46
N PHE A 102 16.84 -8.46 -0.79
CA PHE A 102 17.39 -7.52 0.17
C PHE A 102 16.45 -6.36 0.46
N VAL A 103 16.58 -5.83 1.68
CA VAL A 103 16.03 -4.52 2.02
C VAL A 103 16.75 -3.48 1.17
N GLY A 104 15.98 -2.55 0.61
CA GLY A 104 16.52 -1.54 -0.29
C GLY A 104 15.51 -0.46 -0.60
N ARG A 105 16.00 0.62 -1.20
CA ARG A 105 15.18 1.74 -1.68
C ARG A 105 15.00 1.61 -3.17
N VAL A 106 13.75 1.60 -3.62
CA VAL A 106 13.40 1.72 -5.04
C VAL A 106 13.13 3.19 -5.35
N SER A 107 13.70 3.68 -6.44
CA SER A 107 13.41 5.00 -7.02
C SER A 107 12.94 4.81 -8.45
N LEU A 108 11.88 5.51 -8.85
CA LEU A 108 11.37 5.52 -10.22
C LEU A 108 11.57 6.92 -10.81
N THR A 109 12.00 6.95 -12.06
CA THR A 109 12.13 8.17 -12.85
C THR A 109 11.39 7.95 -14.16
N ASP A 110 10.61 8.93 -14.59
CA ASP A 110 9.92 8.90 -15.88
C ASP A 110 10.96 8.80 -17.01
N ALA A 111 10.82 7.81 -17.89
CA ALA A 111 11.79 7.57 -18.97
C ALA A 111 11.70 8.66 -20.06
N ASP A 112 10.59 9.39 -20.13
CA ASP A 112 10.36 10.44 -21.11
C ASP A 112 10.69 11.85 -20.58
N ALA A 113 11.10 12.00 -19.32
CA ALA A 113 11.38 13.31 -18.70
C ALA A 113 12.70 13.98 -19.18
N GLU A 114 13.51 13.32 -20.01
CA GLU A 114 14.75 13.86 -20.57
C GLU A 114 14.63 14.29 -22.06
N ARG A 115 13.43 14.47 -22.61
CA ARG A 115 13.22 15.00 -23.98
C ARG A 115 12.60 16.38 -24.04
#